data_AF-A0A317IIB2-F1
#
_entry.id   AF-A0A317IIB2-F1
#
_cell.length_a   1.000
_cell.length_b   1.000
_cell.length_c   1.000
_cell.angle_alpha   90.00
_cell.angle_beta   90.00
_cell.angle_gamma   90.00
#
_symmetry.space_group_name_H-M   'P 1'
#
loop_
_entity.id
_entity.type
_entity.pdbx_description
1 polymer ?
#
loop_
_entity_poly.entity_id
_entity_poly.type
_entity_poly.pdbx_seq_one_letter_code
_entity_poly.pdbx_strand_id
1 'polypeptide(L)'
;MPSSLAEKLNRLLIDHEEKRIVVVGTTCTGKSTLLPSIPNAFDMDDLLFPQLSKSETDYVCQTPWTEEIGRTMVCLAKERVKVKPGSPVFGTVILDCDLVICLVISDELLRERCAHRKVSFRDAKNMQKQLENEIENSGLATIDFSVG
;
A
#
# COMPACT_ATOMS: atom_id res chain seq x y z
N MET A 1 5.12 -9.51 -27.23
CA MET A 1 5.48 -9.81 -25.82
C MET A 1 4.34 -9.30 -24.96
N PRO A 2 3.68 -10.11 -24.12
CA PRO A 2 2.73 -9.57 -23.15
C PRO A 2 3.48 -8.60 -22.23
N SER A 3 2.94 -7.40 -22.02
CA SER A 3 3.56 -6.41 -21.13
C SER A 3 3.60 -6.94 -19.70
N SER A 4 4.73 -6.77 -19.01
CA SER A 4 4.88 -7.22 -17.63
C SER A 4 3.88 -6.50 -16.71
N LEU A 5 3.59 -7.08 -15.53
CA LEU A 5 2.70 -6.44 -14.55
C LEU A 5 3.21 -5.05 -14.14
N ALA A 6 4.52 -4.91 -13.95
CA ALA A 6 5.16 -3.64 -13.66
C ALA A 6 4.99 -2.62 -14.80
N GLU A 7 5.13 -3.04 -16.06
CA GLU A 7 4.89 -2.14 -17.21
C GLU A 7 3.44 -1.66 -17.28
N LYS A 8 2.47 -2.54 -17.01
CA LYS A 8 1.06 -2.18 -16.98
C LYS A 8 0.77 -1.16 -15.87
N LEU A 9 1.29 -1.41 -14.67
CA LEU A 9 1.12 -0.48 -13.54
C LEU A 9 1.81 0.85 -13.84
N ASN A 10 3.02 0.83 -14.39
CA ASN A 10 3.75 2.05 -14.73
C ASN A 10 3.00 2.91 -15.75
N ARG A 11 2.40 2.29 -16.77
CA ARG A 11 1.56 3.02 -17.74
C ARG A 11 0.35 3.67 -17.06
N LEU A 12 -0.35 2.93 -16.21
CA LEU A 12 -1.48 3.47 -15.45
C LEU A 12 -1.07 4.67 -14.57
N LEU A 13 0.12 4.61 -13.98
CA LEU A 13 0.66 5.71 -13.17
C LEU A 13 1.02 6.94 -14.03
N ILE A 14 1.58 6.73 -15.23
CA ILE A 14 1.90 7.80 -16.19
C ILE A 14 0.62 8.46 -16.72
N ASP A 15 -0.41 7.67 -17.02
CA ASP A 15 -1.72 8.16 -17.51
C ASP A 15 -2.45 9.04 -16.47
N HIS A 16 -1.96 9.06 -15.24
CA HIS A 16 -2.49 9.84 -14.11
C HIS A 16 -1.40 10.62 -13.37
N GLU A 17 -0.27 10.92 -14.03
CA GLU A 17 0.90 11.54 -13.38
C GLU A 17 0.60 12.89 -12.71
N GLU A 18 -0.44 13.59 -13.14
CA GLU A 18 -0.88 14.86 -12.56
C GLU A 18 -1.53 14.71 -11.17
N LYS A 19 -1.91 13.49 -10.79
CA LYS A 19 -2.60 13.20 -9.53
C LYS A 19 -1.61 12.79 -8.45
N ARG A 20 -1.96 13.08 -7.19
CA ARG A 20 -1.35 12.44 -6.03
C ARG A 20 -1.87 11.00 -5.95
N ILE A 21 -1.02 10.02 -6.21
CA ILE A 21 -1.42 8.61 -6.26
C ILE A 21 -0.89 7.84 -5.06
N VAL A 22 -1.75 7.05 -4.43
CA VAL A 22 -1.36 6.02 -3.46
C VAL A 22 -1.68 4.64 -4.03
N VAL A 23 -0.67 3.77 -4.06
CA VAL A 23 -0.83 2.36 -4.44
C VAL A 23 -0.94 1.53 -3.16
N VAL A 24 -2.12 0.97 -2.93
CA VAL A 24 -2.43 0.18 -1.74
C VAL A 24 -2.64 -1.29 -2.07
N GLY A 25 -2.44 -2.16 -1.10
CA GLY A 25 -2.82 -3.56 -1.22
C GLY A 25 -2.57 -4.31 0.08
N THR A 26 -3.25 -5.44 0.27
CA THR A 26 -2.99 -6.32 1.42
C THR A 26 -1.56 -6.91 1.36
N THR A 27 -1.15 -7.64 2.41
CA THR A 27 0.09 -8.42 2.36
C THR A 27 0.08 -9.38 1.18
N CYS A 28 1.25 -9.75 0.67
CA CYS A 28 1.42 -10.67 -0.46
C CYS A 28 0.86 -10.19 -1.83
N THR A 29 0.37 -8.96 -1.96
CA THR A 29 -0.04 -8.37 -3.26
C THR A 29 1.14 -8.04 -4.20
N GLY A 30 2.37 -8.04 -3.69
CA GLY A 30 3.57 -7.81 -4.51
C GLY A 30 4.04 -6.36 -4.56
N LYS A 31 3.56 -5.49 -3.68
CA LYS A 31 4.02 -4.08 -3.55
C LYS A 31 5.54 -3.94 -3.62
N SER A 32 6.28 -4.60 -2.72
CA SER A 32 7.75 -4.55 -2.67
C SER A 32 8.43 -5.16 -3.91
N THR A 33 7.72 -5.99 -4.69
CA THR A 33 8.22 -6.55 -5.96
C THR A 33 8.00 -5.59 -7.12
N LEU A 34 6.90 -4.84 -7.11
CA LEU A 34 6.55 -3.87 -8.16
C LEU A 34 7.33 -2.57 -7.98
N LEU A 35 7.46 -2.08 -6.75
CA LEU A 35 8.06 -0.79 -6.41
C LEU A 35 9.41 -0.51 -7.12
N PRO A 36 10.40 -1.43 -7.13
CA PRO A 36 11.71 -1.15 -7.74
C PRO A 36 11.66 -0.97 -9.27
N SER A 37 10.58 -1.41 -9.92
CA SER A 37 10.39 -1.29 -11.36
C SER A 37 9.62 -0.04 -11.77
N ILE A 38 9.15 0.76 -10.82
CA ILE A 38 8.37 1.98 -11.05
C ILE A 38 9.26 3.20 -10.77
N PRO A 39 9.59 4.02 -11.77
CA PRO A 39 10.36 5.24 -11.57
C PRO A 39 9.65 6.20 -10.62
N ASN A 40 10.42 6.88 -9.76
CA ASN A 40 9.93 7.89 -8.83
C ASN A 40 8.82 7.41 -7.86
N ALA A 41 8.66 6.09 -7.69
CA ALA A 41 7.78 5.54 -6.68
C ALA A 41 8.51 5.38 -5.34
N PHE A 42 7.77 5.51 -4.24
CA PHE A 42 8.33 5.46 -2.89
C PHE A 42 7.56 4.46 -2.02
N ASP A 43 8.27 3.79 -1.12
CA ASP A 43 7.63 3.04 -0.04
C ASP A 43 7.19 4.00 1.07
N MET A 44 5.97 3.83 1.59
CA MET A 44 5.43 4.66 2.67
C MET A 44 6.30 4.60 3.92
N ASP A 45 6.83 3.43 4.29
CA ASP A 45 7.64 3.26 5.48
C ASP A 45 8.98 4.00 5.31
N ASP A 46 9.60 3.91 4.14
CA ASP A 46 10.83 4.65 3.82
C ASP A 46 10.64 6.18 3.87
N LEU A 47 9.43 6.67 3.56
CA LEU A 47 9.09 8.08 3.71
C LEU A 47 8.75 8.47 5.16
N LEU A 48 8.13 7.58 5.93
CA LEU A 48 7.60 7.89 7.26
C LEU A 48 8.68 7.77 8.34
N PHE A 49 9.38 6.64 8.42
CA PHE A 49 10.28 6.33 9.53
C PHE A 49 11.39 7.37 9.77
N PRO A 50 12.00 7.97 8.74
CA PRO A 50 12.97 9.07 8.93
C PRO A 50 12.37 10.32 9.60
N GLN A 51 11.06 10.49 9.55
CA GLN A 51 10.32 11.61 10.15
C GLN A 51 9.77 11.28 11.55
N LEU A 52 9.97 10.05 12.04
CA LEU A 52 9.54 9.64 13.37
C LEU A 52 10.63 9.96 14.41
N SER A 53 10.20 10.45 15.56
CA SER A 53 11.04 10.48 16.75
C SER A 53 11.33 9.05 17.21
N LYS A 54 12.41 8.89 17.99
CA LYS A 54 12.76 7.57 18.56
C LYS A 54 11.60 6.95 19.34
N SER A 55 10.88 7.73 20.16
CA SER A 55 9.74 7.24 20.93
C SER A 55 8.58 6.78 20.06
N GLU A 56 8.34 7.44 18.93
CA GLU A 56 7.26 7.04 18.00
C GLU A 56 7.63 5.76 17.28
N THR A 57 8.86 5.67 16.77
CA THR A 57 9.42 4.44 16.18
C THR A 57 9.33 3.28 17.18
N ASP A 58 9.81 3.49 18.40
CA ASP A 58 9.79 2.49 19.46
C ASP A 58 8.35 2.05 19.79
N TYR A 59 7.36 2.94 19.72
CA TYR A 59 5.95 2.64 19.94
C TYR A 59 5.32 1.86 18.77
N VAL A 60 5.49 2.31 17.53
CA VAL A 60 4.86 1.66 16.37
C VAL A 60 5.49 0.31 16.00
N CYS A 61 6.72 0.06 16.47
CA CYS A 61 7.42 -1.21 16.31
C CYS A 61 7.24 -2.21 17.47
N GLN A 62 6.37 -1.92 18.45
CA GLN A 62 6.17 -2.83 19.59
C GLN A 62 5.58 -4.18 19.18
N THR A 63 5.96 -5.21 19.94
CA THR A 63 5.40 -6.56 19.86
C THR A 63 4.83 -6.98 21.21
N PRO A 64 3.59 -7.51 21.28
CA PRO A 64 2.69 -7.81 20.18
C PRO A 64 2.06 -6.54 19.55
N TRP A 65 1.76 -6.61 18.25
CA TRP A 65 1.02 -5.55 17.56
C TRP A 65 -0.41 -5.43 18.12
N THR A 66 -0.90 -4.21 18.29
CA THR A 66 -2.26 -3.90 18.76
C THR A 66 -2.98 -2.99 17.76
N GLU A 67 -4.31 -2.97 17.80
CA GLU A 67 -5.09 -2.05 16.97
C GLU A 67 -4.74 -0.57 17.23
N GLU A 68 -4.38 -0.24 18.47
CA GLU A 68 -3.94 1.10 18.86
C GLU A 68 -2.63 1.48 18.17
N ILE A 69 -1.66 0.57 18.13
CA ILE A 69 -0.41 0.74 17.37
C ILE A 69 -0.72 0.98 15.89
N GLY A 70 -1.63 0.19 15.30
CA GLY A 70 -2.09 0.38 13.93
C GLY A 70 -2.69 1.76 13.68
N ARG A 71 -3.57 2.23 14.56
CA ARG A 71 -4.19 3.57 14.45
C ARG A 71 -3.16 4.67 14.55
N THR A 72 -2.20 4.55 15.48
CA THR A 72 -1.11 5.52 15.64
C THR A 72 -0.25 5.59 14.38
N MET A 73 0.11 4.44 13.79
CA MET A 73 0.83 4.39 12.52
C MET A 73 0.08 5.10 11.39
N VAL A 74 -1.23 4.86 11.27
CA VAL A 74 -2.09 5.54 10.27
C VAL A 74 -2.10 7.06 10.49
N CYS A 75 -2.25 7.53 11.73
CA CYS A 75 -2.25 8.95 12.06
C CYS A 75 -0.91 9.61 11.68
N LEU A 76 0.22 9.01 12.08
CA LEU A 76 1.55 9.52 11.77
C LEU A 76 1.80 9.55 10.25
N ALA A 77 1.39 8.50 9.54
CA ALA A 77 1.51 8.42 8.09
C ALA A 77 0.74 9.54 7.40
N LYS A 78 -0.53 9.76 7.77
CA LYS A 78 -1.37 10.83 7.19
C LYS A 78 -0.86 12.23 7.50
N GLU A 79 -0.28 12.44 8.68
CA GLU A 79 0.27 13.75 9.07
C GLU A 79 1.55 14.09 8.29
N ARG A 80 2.48 13.11 8.18
CA ARG A 80 3.88 13.36 7.77
C ARG A 80 4.20 12.95 6.34
N VAL A 81 3.53 11.93 5.80
CA VAL A 81 3.79 11.51 4.42
C VAL A 81 3.01 12.41 3.48
N LYS A 82 3.71 13.09 2.58
CA LYS A 82 3.13 13.96 1.56
C LYS A 82 3.24 13.31 0.19
N VAL A 83 2.11 12.88 -0.35
CA VAL A 83 2.00 12.35 -1.71
C VAL A 83 2.05 13.52 -2.69
N LYS A 84 2.84 13.39 -3.76
CA LYS A 84 3.01 14.42 -4.79
C LYS A 84 2.67 13.86 -6.17
N PRO A 85 2.18 14.70 -7.10
CA PRO A 85 2.05 14.32 -8.50
C PRO A 85 3.39 13.80 -9.06
N GLY A 86 3.32 12.79 -9.93
CA GLY A 86 4.48 12.12 -10.53
C GLY A 86 5.34 11.32 -9.55
N SER A 87 4.89 11.13 -8.31
CA SER A 87 5.65 10.44 -7.25
C SER A 87 4.73 9.53 -6.41
N PRO A 88 4.26 8.40 -6.98
CA PRO A 88 3.31 7.53 -6.31
C PRO A 88 3.90 6.87 -5.06
N VAL A 89 3.08 6.71 -4.02
CA VAL A 89 3.49 6.10 -2.76
C VAL A 89 2.83 4.73 -2.60
N PHE A 90 3.64 3.70 -2.36
CA PHE A 90 3.19 2.34 -2.10
C PHE A 90 3.05 2.11 -0.60
N GLY A 91 1.92 1.55 -0.17
CA GLY A 91 1.71 1.31 1.26
C GLY A 91 0.54 0.41 1.58
N THR A 92 0.18 0.39 2.86
CA THR A 92 -0.99 -0.30 3.41
C THR A 92 -2.03 0.67 3.97
N VAL A 93 -1.75 1.98 3.92
CA VAL A 93 -2.59 3.05 4.46
C VAL A 93 -2.99 3.99 3.32
N ILE A 94 -4.26 4.39 3.30
CA ILE A 94 -4.73 5.44 2.40
C ILE A 94 -4.27 6.80 2.96
N LEU A 95 -3.34 7.44 2.25
CA LEU A 95 -2.85 8.79 2.56
C LEU A 95 -3.72 9.85 1.88
N ASP A 96 -3.51 11.13 2.21
CA ASP A 96 -4.14 12.24 1.49
C ASP A 96 -3.65 12.25 0.02
N CYS A 97 -4.57 11.91 -0.88
CA CYS A 97 -4.29 11.68 -2.29
C CYS A 97 -5.54 11.93 -3.15
N ASP A 98 -5.37 11.99 -4.46
CA ASP A 98 -6.46 12.24 -5.41
C ASP A 98 -6.94 10.94 -6.08
N LEU A 99 -6.08 9.91 -6.12
CA LEU A 99 -6.36 8.62 -6.71
C LEU A 99 -5.72 7.50 -5.89
N VAL A 100 -6.52 6.48 -5.59
CA VAL A 100 -6.07 5.21 -5.02
C VAL A 100 -5.97 4.17 -6.12
N ILE A 101 -4.85 3.48 -6.22
CA ILE A 101 -4.72 2.27 -7.03
C ILE A 101 -4.67 1.08 -6.08
N CYS A 102 -5.71 0.25 -6.11
CA CYS A 102 -5.81 -0.93 -5.24
C CYS A 102 -5.27 -2.17 -5.95
N LEU A 103 -4.21 -2.79 -5.42
CA LEU A 103 -3.68 -4.05 -5.92
C LEU A 103 -4.61 -5.20 -5.50
N VAL A 104 -5.38 -5.70 -6.44
CA VAL A 104 -6.34 -6.79 -6.24
C VAL A 104 -5.70 -8.12 -6.63
N ILE A 105 -5.77 -9.09 -5.72
CA ILE A 105 -5.21 -10.43 -5.88
C ILE A 105 -6.32 -11.48 -5.71
N SER A 106 -6.29 -12.52 -6.53
CA SER A 106 -7.21 -13.66 -6.39
C SER A 106 -6.95 -14.42 -5.08
N ASP A 107 -8.01 -14.99 -4.49
CA ASP A 107 -7.90 -15.77 -3.23
C ASP A 107 -6.98 -16.99 -3.38
N GLU A 108 -6.94 -17.59 -4.57
CA GLU A 108 -6.05 -18.71 -4.90
C GLU A 108 -4.58 -18.28 -4.84
N LEU A 109 -4.20 -17.25 -5.60
CA LEU A 109 -2.83 -16.74 -5.62
C LEU A 109 -2.41 -16.14 -4.28
N LEU A 110 -3.34 -15.49 -3.56
CA LEU A 110 -3.09 -14.98 -2.22
C LEU A 110 -2.76 -16.12 -1.26
N ARG A 111 -3.52 -17.22 -1.29
CA ARG A 111 -3.27 -18.39 -0.45
C ARG A 111 -1.90 -19.01 -0.72
N GLU A 112 -1.52 -19.15 -2.00
CA GLU A 112 -0.20 -19.64 -2.39
C GLU A 112 0.93 -18.76 -1.87
N ARG A 113 0.83 -17.43 -2.06
CA ARG A 113 1.85 -16.49 -1.60
C ARG A 113 1.92 -16.42 -0.08
N CYS A 114 0.79 -16.49 0.62
CA CYS A 114 0.75 -16.56 2.08
C CYS A 114 1.47 -17.82 2.60
N ALA A 115 1.23 -18.99 1.99
CA ALA A 115 1.91 -20.23 2.33
C ALA A 115 3.42 -20.13 2.12
N HIS A 116 3.86 -19.58 0.98
CA HIS A 116 5.28 -19.38 0.68
C HIS A 116 5.97 -18.43 1.67
N ARG A 117 5.29 -17.37 2.09
CA ARG A 117 5.82 -16.39 3.06
C ARG A 117 5.61 -16.79 4.53
N LYS A 118 4.97 -17.94 4.80
CA LYS A 118 4.61 -18.41 6.14
C LYS A 118 3.79 -17.38 6.93
N VAL A 119 2.90 -16.67 6.24
CA VAL A 119 1.96 -15.71 6.85
C VAL A 119 0.52 -16.25 6.80
N SER A 120 -0.32 -15.78 7.71
CA SER A 120 -1.72 -16.20 7.80
C SER A 120 -2.54 -15.66 6.62
N PHE A 121 -3.16 -16.57 5.85
CA PHE A 121 -4.13 -16.21 4.81
C PHE A 121 -5.34 -15.46 5.40
N ARG A 122 -5.77 -15.86 6.60
CA ARG A 122 -6.89 -15.18 7.29
C ARG A 122 -6.54 -13.73 7.62
N ASP A 123 -5.32 -13.47 8.06
CA ASP A 123 -4.87 -12.11 8.39
C ASP A 123 -4.76 -11.26 7.13
N ALA A 124 -4.30 -11.87 6.03
CA ALA A 124 -4.28 -11.21 4.72
C ALA A 124 -5.69 -10.83 4.23
N LYS A 125 -6.68 -11.71 4.41
CA LYS A 125 -8.10 -11.41 4.08
C LYS A 125 -8.70 -10.35 5.00
N ASN A 126 -8.36 -10.36 6.29
CA ASN A 126 -8.80 -9.32 7.22
C ASN A 126 -8.24 -7.95 6.82
N MET A 127 -6.96 -7.87 6.49
CA MET A 127 -6.31 -6.65 6.00
C MET A 127 -6.90 -6.18 4.66
N GLN A 128 -7.19 -7.12 3.75
CA GLN A 128 -7.87 -6.80 2.49
C GLN A 128 -9.25 -6.16 2.75
N LYS A 129 -10.07 -6.79 3.60
CA LYS A 129 -11.40 -6.28 3.95
C LYS A 129 -11.33 -4.91 4.63
N GLN A 130 -10.35 -4.69 5.49
CA GLN A 130 -10.13 -3.39 6.11
C GLN A 130 -9.83 -2.33 5.04
N LEU A 131 -8.92 -2.64 4.10
CA LEU A 131 -8.56 -1.72 3.03
C LEU A 131 -9.74 -1.41 2.10
N GLU A 132 -10.54 -2.42 1.74
CA GLU A 132 -11.77 -2.25 0.96
C GLU A 132 -12.75 -1.32 1.69
N ASN A 133 -12.99 -1.54 2.99
CA ASN A 133 -13.83 -0.65 3.80
C ASN A 133 -13.26 0.77 3.89
N GLU A 134 -11.94 0.94 4.02
CA GLU A 134 -11.31 2.26 4.07
C GLU A 134 -11.47 3.00 2.73
N ILE A 135 -11.31 2.29 1.60
CA ILE A 135 -11.52 2.83 0.26
C ILE A 135 -12.97 3.29 0.11
N GLU A 136 -13.95 2.42 0.43
CA GLU A 136 -15.38 2.73 0.33
C GLU A 136 -15.77 3.96 1.17
N ASN A 137 -15.22 4.06 2.39
CA ASN A 137 -15.50 5.19 3.29
C ASN A 137 -14.73 6.46 2.95
N SER A 138 -13.68 6.38 2.12
CA SER A 138 -12.86 7.55 1.76
C SER A 138 -13.51 8.48 0.74
N GLY A 139 -14.41 7.97 -0.09
CA GLY A 139 -14.99 8.71 -1.22
C GLY A 139 -13.97 9.06 -2.32
N LEU A 140 -12.76 8.50 -2.28
CA LEU A 140 -11.70 8.77 -3.25
C LEU A 140 -11.91 7.99 -4.55
N ALA A 141 -11.44 8.57 -5.65
CA ALA A 141 -11.36 7.85 -6.92
C ALA A 141 -10.43 6.64 -6.74
N THR A 142 -10.89 5.46 -7.14
CA THR A 142 -10.16 4.20 -6.95
C THR A 142 -10.13 3.41 -8.25
N ILE A 143 -8.96 2.88 -8.59
CA ILE A 143 -8.77 1.96 -9.72
C ILE A 143 -8.25 0.63 -9.18
N ASP A 144 -8.98 -0.45 -9.47
CA ASP A 144 -8.54 -1.80 -9.17
C ASP A 144 -7.51 -2.28 -10.19
N PHE A 145 -6.37 -2.76 -9.70
CA PHE A 145 -5.27 -3.26 -10.50
C PHE A 145 -5.00 -4.73 -10.15
N SER A 146 -5.39 -5.65 -11.03
CA SER A 146 -5.22 -7.09 -10.81
C SER A 146 -3.75 -7.51 -10.93
N VAL A 147 -3.24 -8.19 -9.90
CA VAL A 147 -1.83 -8.67 -9.81
C VAL A 147 -1.65 -10.15 -10.10
N GLY A 148 -2.70 -10.83 -10.59
CA GLY A 148 -2.71 -12.25 -10.93
C GLY A 148 -4.04 -12.94 -10.63
#